data_AF-A0A5D2JTN0-F1
#
_entry.id   AF-A0A5D2JTN0-F1
#
_cell.length_a   1.000
_cell.length_b   1.000
_cell.length_c   1.000
_cell.angle_alpha   90.00
_cell.angle_beta   90.00
_cell.angle_gamma   90.00
#
_symmetry.space_group_name_H-M   'P 1'
#
loop_
_entity.id
_entity.type
_entity.pdbx_description
1 polymer ?
#
loop_
_entity_poly.entity_id
_entity_poly.type
_entity_poly.pdbx_seq_one_letter_code
_entity_poly.pdbx_strand_id
1 'polypeptide(L)'
;MLKLKPLVAITSQQFANAKRRDYSFFEYNFSKKVWQSVLRLCSIHRAVGTWRQELAWTILKLKGKSLLVVILKLAWSAYLYVVWRQRNKKYFSASLLTEDTILVQIKEIVRVHLGGSLINRTNPTNASLCTFWGIIG
;
A
#
# COMPACT_ATOMS: atom_id res chain seq x y z
N MET A 1 -8.84 18.31 0.81
CA MET A 1 -8.60 17.36 1.92
C MET A 1 -9.65 16.25 1.92
N LEU A 2 -9.45 15.20 1.12
CA LEU A 2 -10.24 13.98 1.26
C LEU A 2 -9.81 13.31 2.58
N LYS A 3 -10.67 13.37 3.60
CA LYS A 3 -10.44 12.65 4.85
C LYS A 3 -10.27 11.17 4.49
N LEU A 4 -9.12 10.57 4.78
CA LEU A 4 -8.87 9.13 4.61
C LEU A 4 -9.55 8.27 5.69
N LYS A 5 -9.98 8.88 6.80
CA LYS A 5 -10.67 8.19 7.90
C LYS A 5 -11.95 7.44 7.48
N PRO A 6 -12.86 7.99 6.65
CA PRO A 6 -14.04 7.28 6.19
C PRO A 6 -13.68 6.15 5.21
N LEU A 7 -12.68 6.33 4.35
CA LEU A 7 -12.26 5.29 3.39
C LEU A 7 -11.64 4.07 4.07
N VAL A 8 -10.83 4.28 5.11
CA VAL A 8 -10.26 3.20 5.94
C VAL A 8 -11.34 2.51 6.78
N ALA A 9 -12.31 3.25 7.31
CA ALA A 9 -13.42 2.69 8.08
C ALA A 9 -14.40 1.90 7.20
N ILE A 10 -14.73 2.39 6.00
CA ILE A 10 -15.61 1.72 5.04
C ILE A 10 -14.94 0.47 4.48
N THR A 11 -13.63 0.52 4.18
CA THR A 11 -12.88 -0.69 3.80
C THR A 11 -12.83 -1.67 4.96
N SER A 12 -12.49 -1.25 6.18
CA SER A 12 -12.44 -2.14 7.35
C SER A 12 -13.79 -2.79 7.68
N GLN A 13 -14.90 -2.05 7.58
CA GLN A 13 -16.25 -2.55 7.84
C GLN A 13 -16.76 -3.49 6.74
N GLN A 14 -16.38 -3.26 5.46
CA GLN A 14 -16.70 -4.19 4.37
C GLN A 14 -15.80 -5.44 4.37
N PHE A 15 -14.52 -5.31 4.76
CA PHE A 15 -13.61 -6.44 4.98
C PHE A 15 -14.05 -7.31 6.18
N ALA A 16 -14.65 -6.72 7.22
CA ALA A 16 -15.15 -7.46 8.38
C ALA A 16 -16.40 -8.33 8.07
N ASN A 17 -17.18 -8.00 7.03
CA ASN A 17 -18.46 -8.65 6.73
C ASN A 17 -18.43 -9.66 5.57
N ALA A 18 -17.28 -9.94 4.95
CA ALA A 18 -17.21 -10.70 3.69
C ALA A 18 -16.62 -12.12 3.84
N LYS A 19 -17.32 -13.03 4.53
CA LYS A 19 -16.90 -14.42 4.80
C LYS A 19 -16.54 -15.32 3.58
N ARG A 20 -16.72 -14.88 2.32
CA ARG A 20 -16.41 -15.70 1.13
C ARG A 20 -15.67 -15.01 -0.03
N ARG A 21 -15.61 -13.67 -0.09
CA ARG A 21 -15.02 -12.96 -1.26
C ARG A 21 -13.56 -12.53 -1.08
N ASP A 22 -13.05 -12.51 0.15
CA ASP A 22 -11.71 -11.98 0.44
C ASP A 22 -10.55 -12.90 0.06
N TYR A 23 -10.75 -14.23 0.03
CA TYR A 23 -9.71 -15.17 -0.42
C TYR A 23 -9.23 -14.85 -1.85
N SER A 24 -10.10 -14.36 -2.71
CA SER A 24 -9.73 -14.06 -4.10
C SER A 24 -8.98 -12.73 -4.26
N PHE A 25 -9.07 -11.77 -3.32
CA PHE A 25 -8.49 -10.41 -3.46
C PHE A 25 -6.97 -10.41 -3.60
N PHE A 26 -6.30 -11.23 -2.78
CA PHE A 26 -4.84 -11.29 -2.68
C PHE A 26 -4.23 -12.54 -3.33
N GLU A 27 -5.06 -13.52 -3.69
CA GLU A 27 -4.59 -14.72 -4.41
C GLU A 27 -4.37 -14.50 -5.89
N TYR A 28 -4.78 -13.35 -6.43
CA TYR A 28 -4.43 -12.95 -7.77
C TYR A 28 -2.95 -12.58 -7.84
N ASN A 29 -2.15 -13.30 -8.65
CA ASN A 29 -0.68 -13.12 -8.77
C ASN A 29 -0.26 -11.65 -8.92
N PHE A 30 -1.04 -10.85 -9.63
CA PHE A 30 -0.86 -9.41 -9.78
C PHE A 30 -0.74 -8.69 -8.43
N SER A 31 -1.66 -8.95 -7.51
CA SER A 31 -1.75 -8.26 -6.22
C SER A 31 -0.52 -8.56 -5.35
N LYS A 32 -0.08 -9.82 -5.35
CA LYS A 32 1.17 -10.25 -4.69
C LYS A 32 2.39 -9.56 -5.29
N LYS A 33 2.48 -9.47 -6.62
CA LYS A 33 3.62 -8.82 -7.30
C LYS A 33 3.70 -7.33 -6.99
N VAL A 34 2.56 -6.62 -7.00
CA VAL A 34 2.52 -5.20 -6.61
C VAL A 34 2.97 -5.04 -5.15
N TRP A 35 2.43 -5.85 -4.23
CA TRP A 35 2.83 -5.78 -2.82
C TRP A 35 4.31 -6.11 -2.62
N GLN A 36 4.84 -7.10 -3.35
CA GLN A 36 6.26 -7.45 -3.34
C GLN A 36 7.14 -6.27 -3.79
N SER A 37 6.72 -5.55 -4.82
CA SER A 37 7.43 -4.35 -5.29
C SER A 37 7.38 -3.22 -4.27
N VAL A 38 6.25 -3.02 -3.59
CA VAL A 38 6.14 -2.07 -2.47
C VAL A 38 7.08 -2.44 -1.32
N LEU A 39 7.13 -3.72 -0.92
CA LEU A 39 8.05 -4.18 0.12
C LEU A 39 9.52 -3.95 -0.26
N ARG A 40 9.88 -4.17 -1.53
CA ARG A 40 11.24 -3.90 -2.04
C ARG A 40 11.61 -2.43 -1.98
N LEU A 41 10.68 -1.50 -2.26
CA LEU A 41 10.89 -0.05 -2.10
C LEU A 41 11.12 0.35 -0.63
N CYS A 42 10.72 -0.50 0.31
CA CYS A 42 10.96 -0.36 1.75
C CYS A 42 12.17 -1.17 2.23
N SER A 43 12.98 -1.73 1.32
CA SER A 43 14.10 -2.63 1.61
C SER A 43 13.72 -3.89 2.40
N ILE A 44 12.45 -4.30 2.33
CA ILE A 44 11.93 -5.51 2.98
C ILE A 44 11.97 -6.67 1.99
N HIS A 45 12.92 -7.57 2.19
CA HIS A 45 13.15 -8.73 1.35
C HIS A 45 12.50 -9.97 1.99
N ARG A 46 11.21 -10.15 1.73
CA ARG A 46 10.47 -11.34 2.14
C ARG A 46 9.54 -11.80 1.03
N ALA A 47 9.23 -13.09 1.01
CA ALA A 47 8.15 -13.61 0.18
C ALA A 47 6.81 -13.07 0.67
N VAL A 48 5.96 -12.64 -0.26
CA VAL A 48 4.57 -12.28 0.01
C VAL A 48 3.75 -13.55 0.26
N GLY A 49 3.16 -13.63 1.44
CA GLY A 49 2.33 -14.75 1.89
C GLY A 49 0.88 -14.65 1.44
N THR A 50 0.02 -15.39 2.11
CA THR A 50 -1.44 -15.31 1.95
C THR A 50 -1.98 -13.99 2.48
N TRP A 51 -3.20 -13.64 2.08
CA TRP A 51 -3.89 -12.45 2.60
C TRP A 51 -3.86 -12.37 4.13
N ARG A 52 -4.19 -13.48 4.80
CA ARG A 52 -4.22 -13.55 6.26
C ARG A 52 -2.84 -13.33 6.88
N GLN A 53 -1.80 -13.87 6.24
CA GLN A 53 -0.41 -13.69 6.68
C GLN A 53 0.04 -12.23 6.51
N GLU A 54 -0.27 -11.60 5.37
CA GLU A 54 0.07 -10.18 5.17
C GLU A 54 -0.72 -9.24 6.09
N LEU A 55 -2.00 -9.53 6.32
CA LEU A 55 -2.82 -8.76 7.26
C LEU A 55 -2.27 -8.86 8.68
N ALA A 56 -1.93 -10.07 9.14
CA ALA A 56 -1.29 -10.26 10.44
C ALA A 56 0.07 -9.56 10.52
N TRP A 57 0.89 -9.69 9.46
CA TRP A 57 2.20 -9.05 9.38
C TRP A 57 2.08 -7.52 9.44
N THR A 58 1.15 -6.92 8.71
CA THR A 58 0.95 -5.46 8.71
C THR A 58 0.45 -4.96 10.07
N ILE A 59 -0.48 -5.65 10.72
CA ILE A 59 -0.93 -5.29 12.08
C ILE A 59 0.25 -5.25 13.07
N LEU A 60 1.18 -6.20 12.94
CA LEU A 60 2.37 -6.26 13.79
C LEU A 60 3.43 -5.20 13.44
N LYS A 61 3.70 -4.99 12.14
CA LYS A 61 4.80 -4.14 11.66
C LYS A 61 4.44 -2.67 11.53
N LEU A 62 3.17 -2.33 11.34
CA LEU A 62 2.71 -0.94 11.21
C LEU A 62 2.48 -0.28 12.58
N LYS A 63 3.36 -0.54 13.54
CA LYS A 63 3.34 0.08 14.87
C LYS A 63 4.46 1.13 14.97
N GLY A 64 4.17 2.27 15.58
CA GLY A 64 5.12 3.37 15.74
C GLY A 64 5.01 4.48 14.68
N LYS A 65 6.04 5.32 14.66
CA LYS A 65 6.08 6.63 13.97
C LYS A 65 7.35 6.86 13.12
N SER A 66 8.18 5.83 12.92
CA SER A 66 9.33 5.97 12.01
C SER A 66 8.85 6.26 10.59
N LEU A 67 9.69 6.92 9.79
CA LEU A 67 9.35 7.23 8.39
C LEU A 67 8.96 5.98 7.61
N LEU A 68 9.72 4.88 7.79
CA LEU A 68 9.41 3.58 7.20
C LEU A 68 8.00 3.11 7.54
N VAL A 69 7.59 3.19 8.82
CA VAL A 69 6.27 2.77 9.26
C VAL A 69 5.18 3.67 8.66
N VAL A 70 5.42 4.98 8.57
CA VAL A 70 4.48 5.92 7.95
C VAL A 70 4.33 5.63 6.46
N ILE A 71 5.43 5.44 5.73
CA ILE A 71 5.43 5.06 4.32
C ILE A 71 4.68 3.74 4.11
N LEU A 72 4.97 2.71 4.91
CA LEU A 72 4.29 1.41 4.79
C LEU A 72 2.79 1.50 5.07
N LYS A 73 2.35 2.33 6.03
CA LYS A 73 0.92 2.56 6.29
C LYS A 73 0.22 3.19 5.09
N LEU A 74 0.82 4.23 4.52
CA LEU A 74 0.29 4.91 3.35
C LEU A 74 0.26 3.97 2.14
N ALA A 75 1.37 3.27 1.89
CA ALA A 75 1.51 2.35 0.78
C ALA A 75 0.54 1.16 0.89
N TRP A 76 0.36 0.59 2.09
CA TRP A 76 -0.62 -0.48 2.34
C TRP A 76 -2.04 0.01 2.05
N SER A 77 -2.39 1.20 2.54
CA SER A 77 -3.73 1.78 2.33
C SER A 77 -4.01 2.06 0.85
N ALA A 78 -3.02 2.66 0.15
CA ALA A 78 -3.09 2.90 -1.29
C ALA A 78 -3.20 1.61 -2.09
N TYR A 79 -2.41 0.60 -1.75
CA TYR A 79 -2.44 -0.73 -2.35
C TYR A 79 -3.84 -1.36 -2.24
N LEU A 80 -4.42 -1.40 -1.03
CA LEU A 80 -5.76 -1.96 -0.83
C LEU A 80 -6.81 -1.23 -1.66
N TYR A 81 -6.76 0.10 -1.68
CA TYR A 81 -7.67 0.91 -2.47
C TYR A 81 -7.58 0.60 -3.96
N VAL A 82 -6.37 0.57 -4.52
CA VAL A 82 -6.17 0.36 -5.94
C VAL A 82 -6.55 -1.06 -6.37
N VAL A 83 -6.19 -2.09 -5.58
CA VAL A 83 -6.59 -3.48 -5.83
C VAL A 83 -8.12 -3.63 -5.79
N TRP A 84 -8.79 -3.02 -4.81
CA TRP A 84 -10.25 -2.99 -4.74
C TRP A 84 -10.87 -2.32 -5.97
N ARG A 85 -10.34 -1.16 -6.35
CA ARG A 85 -10.82 -0.41 -7.53
C ARG A 85 -10.67 -1.21 -8.82
N GLN A 86 -9.55 -1.90 -9.00
CA GLN A 86 -9.29 -2.76 -10.16
C GLN A 86 -10.29 -3.92 -10.27
N ARG A 87 -10.53 -4.62 -9.17
CA ARG A 87 -11.49 -5.73 -9.17
C ARG A 87 -12.88 -5.23 -9.49
N ASN A 88 -13.30 -4.11 -8.93
CA ASN A 88 -14.60 -3.51 -9.27
C ASN A 88 -14.66 -3.09 -10.74
N LYS A 89 -13.61 -2.47 -11.30
CA LYS A 89 -13.54 -2.13 -12.73
C LYS A 89 -13.59 -3.35 -13.65
N LYS A 90 -13.01 -4.49 -13.25
CA LYS A 90 -13.09 -5.74 -14.01
C LYS A 90 -14.53 -6.21 -14.19
N TYR A 91 -15.39 -6.01 -13.18
CA TYR A 91 -16.82 -6.33 -13.27
C TYR A 91 -17.61 -5.35 -14.15
N PHE A 92 -17.09 -4.14 -14.38
CA PHE A 92 -17.74 -3.08 -15.16
C PHE A 92 -17.07 -2.82 -16.53
N SER A 93 -16.36 -3.81 -17.08
CA SER A 93 -15.83 -3.80 -18.46
C SER A 93 -14.90 -2.62 -18.81
N ALA A 94 -14.00 -2.25 -17.89
CA ALA A 94 -12.95 -1.25 -18.13
C ALA A 94 -11.56 -1.90 -18.16
N SER A 95 -10.63 -1.30 -18.93
CA SER A 95 -9.24 -1.77 -19.05
C SER A 95 -8.53 -1.86 -17.70
N LEU A 96 -7.84 -2.99 -17.46
CA LEU A 96 -7.06 -3.25 -16.25
C LEU A 96 -5.71 -2.52 -16.32
N LEU A 97 -5.28 -1.92 -15.21
CA LEU A 97 -3.96 -1.27 -15.16
C LEU A 97 -2.86 -2.32 -14.97
N THR A 98 -1.69 -2.04 -15.53
CA THR A 98 -0.48 -2.86 -15.34
C THR A 98 0.07 -2.72 -13.91
N GLU A 99 0.94 -3.66 -13.53
CA GLU A 99 1.60 -3.66 -12.21
C GLU A 99 2.38 -2.37 -11.99
N ASP A 100 3.12 -1.92 -13.01
CA ASP A 100 3.91 -0.69 -12.98
C ASP A 100 3.03 0.55 -12.81
N THR A 101 1.90 0.61 -13.52
CA THR A 101 0.94 1.73 -13.40
C THR A 101 0.41 1.84 -11.98
N ILE A 102 0.11 0.69 -11.34
CA ILE A 102 -0.34 0.69 -9.94
C ILE A 102 0.78 1.12 -9.01
N LEU A 103 2.00 0.64 -9.22
CA LEU A 103 3.12 1.02 -8.38
C LEU A 103 3.39 2.52 -8.46
N VAL A 104 3.30 3.12 -9.65
CA VAL A 104 3.39 4.58 -9.85
C VAL A 104 2.28 5.30 -9.07
N GLN A 105 1.03 4.84 -9.13
CA GLN A 105 -0.07 5.45 -8.36
C GLN A 105 0.17 5.36 -6.84
N ILE A 106 0.68 4.23 -6.34
CA ILE A 106 1.00 4.07 -4.92
C ILE A 106 2.12 5.04 -4.53
N LYS A 107 3.20 5.13 -5.33
CA LYS A 107 4.29 6.08 -5.09
C LYS A 107 3.81 7.53 -5.09
N GLU A 108 2.92 7.89 -6.00
CA GLU A 108 2.30 9.22 -6.05
C GLU A 108 1.55 9.54 -4.75
N ILE A 109 0.68 8.63 -4.30
CA ILE A 109 -0.10 8.82 -3.08
C ILE A 109 0.82 9.03 -1.88
N VAL A 110 1.87 8.22 -1.74
CA VAL A 110 2.85 8.35 -0.65
C VAL A 110 3.60 9.67 -0.76
N ARG A 111 4.06 10.04 -1.96
CA ARG A 111 4.81 11.28 -2.19
C ARG A 111 3.98 12.50 -1.84
N VAL A 112 2.75 12.59 -2.33
CA VAL A 112 1.85 13.72 -2.04
C VAL A 112 1.57 13.84 -0.55
N HIS A 113 1.41 12.73 0.16
CA HIS A 113 1.19 12.76 1.61
C HIS A 113 2.41 13.20 2.42
N LEU A 114 3.61 12.96 1.91
CA LEU A 114 4.87 13.27 2.59
C LEU A 114 5.56 14.53 2.05
N GLY A 115 5.10 15.08 0.92
CA GLY A 115 5.56 16.35 0.37
C GLY A 115 5.20 17.48 1.34
N GLY A 116 6.22 18.03 2.00
CA GLY A 116 6.05 19.03 3.07
C GLY A 116 6.18 18.48 4.49
N SER A 117 6.40 17.18 4.68
CA SER A 117 6.76 16.64 6.00
C SER A 117 8.22 16.94 6.33
N LEU A 118 8.48 17.38 7.56
CA LEU A 118 9.85 17.53 8.08
C LEU A 118 10.47 16.15 8.33
N ILE A 119 11.22 15.66 7.34
CA ILE A 119 11.89 14.36 7.39
C ILE A 119 13.37 14.58 7.71
N ASN A 120 13.85 13.91 8.77
CA ASN A 120 15.28 13.90 9.08
C ASN A 120 16.05 13.08 8.02
N ARG A 121 16.59 13.75 7.00
CA ARG A 121 17.36 13.17 5.89
C ARG A 121 18.84 12.93 6.21
N THR A 122 19.35 13.38 7.37
CA THR A 122 20.72 13.04 7.78
C THR A 122 20.82 11.57 8.21
N ASN A 123 19.70 10.97 8.60
CA ASN A 123 19.62 9.53 8.80
C ASN A 123 19.65 8.82 7.43
N PRO A 124 20.62 7.92 7.17
CA PRO A 124 20.80 7.29 5.86
C PRO A 124 19.60 6.44 5.44
N THR A 125 18.94 5.77 6.38
CA THR A 125 17.72 4.99 6.11
C THR A 125 16.60 5.89 5.60
N ASN A 126 16.40 7.06 6.23
CA ASN A 126 15.39 8.01 5.78
C ASN A 126 15.74 8.62 4.43
N ALA A 127 17.02 8.92 4.19
CA ALA A 127 17.49 9.43 2.90
C ALA A 127 17.20 8.43 1.77
N SER A 128 17.57 7.15 1.94
CA SER A 128 17.28 6.09 0.97
C SER A 128 15.77 5.93 0.72
N LEU A 129 14.96 5.96 1.78
CA LEU A 129 13.50 5.91 1.64
C LEU A 129 12.96 7.11 0.84
N CYS A 130 13.43 8.33 1.11
CA CYS A 130 13.05 9.49 0.32
C CYS A 130 13.41 9.31 -1.16
N THR A 131 14.60 8.79 -1.47
CA THR A 131 15.02 8.52 -2.85
C THR A 131 14.16 7.46 -3.52
N PHE A 132 13.94 6.29 -2.90
CA PHE A 132 13.14 5.21 -3.50
C PHE A 132 11.69 5.62 -3.76
N TRP A 133 11.11 6.41 -2.85
CA TRP A 133 9.74 6.88 -2.94
C TRP A 133 9.58 8.19 -3.73
N GLY A 134 10.69 8.82 -4.13
CA GLY A 134 10.70 10.10 -4.84
C GLY A 134 10.12 11.24 -4.00
N ILE A 135 10.32 11.21 -2.68
CA ILE A 135 9.85 12.24 -1.76
C ILE A 135 10.83 13.41 -1.82
N ILE A 136 10.40 14.51 -2.43
CA ILE A 136 11.17 15.75 -2.53
C ILE A 136 11.01 16.52 -1.20
N GLY A 137 12.09 17.18 -0.77
CA GLY A 137 12.17 17.92 0.48
C GLY A 137 12.20 19.40 0.21
#